data_AF-A0A0U1M002-F1
#
_entry.id   AF-A0A0U1M002-F1
#
_cell.length_a   1.000
_cell.length_b   1.000
_cell.length_c   1.000
_cell.angle_alpha   90.00
_cell.angle_beta   90.00
_cell.angle_gamma   90.00
#
_symmetry.space_group_name_H-M   'P 1'
#
loop_
_entity.id
_entity.type
_entity.pdbx_description
1 polymer ?
#
loop_
_entity_poly.entity_id
_entity_poly.type
_entity_poly.pdbx_seq_one_letter_code
_entity_poly.pdbx_strand_id
1 'polypeptide(L)'
;MADAHADRVPELLGVIITTLALGGIFVLARVISRVCIKPIFGWDDGLIVITWFIILGYNVAVFVSISYGYGKHIHDLSPEQIRLAVRAEVVGQFLAICSFPSGKASIAYLLQRIFPGIKLRWFLWSFVAANAIFFYLDAILILAQCQPVAFQWDSSIKGSCWSPNVVIDWGFLTGVVGAITDLVFAIVPWFYIKNLHINLKEKIGVGVALSMGFFACICSILKIYYTWTLGSHGDFTYDTIPLVIWSCVELALVNLAACIPTLGPLYALITGRGKSNTSNAATTFGSKYSGNRVGPGLGRFTTRSARGTEHEYSDEHGLNIYQETTYDVTFRDRDDDESHILGS
;
A
#
# COMPACT_ATOMS: atom_id res chain seq x y z
N MET A 1 -32.74 -31.83 -9.37
CA MET A 1 -33.40 -31.58 -8.06
C MET A 1 -32.41 -31.58 -6.89
N ALA A 2 -31.09 -31.61 -7.13
CA ALA A 2 -30.13 -31.12 -6.15
C ALA A 2 -30.03 -29.60 -6.31
N ASP A 3 -29.87 -28.86 -5.21
CA ASP A 3 -29.60 -27.41 -5.12
C ASP A 3 -30.78 -26.46 -4.85
N ALA A 4 -31.92 -26.94 -4.35
CA ALA A 4 -32.97 -26.05 -3.81
C ALA A 4 -32.66 -25.45 -2.41
N HIS A 5 -31.50 -25.78 -1.82
CA HIS A 5 -31.07 -25.34 -0.48
C HIS A 5 -29.58 -24.93 -0.43
N ALA A 6 -28.97 -24.63 -1.59
CA ALA A 6 -27.56 -24.27 -1.64
C ALA A 6 -27.38 -22.79 -1.23
N ASP A 7 -27.17 -22.51 0.06
CA ASP A 7 -26.86 -21.16 0.56
C ASP A 7 -25.39 -20.82 0.33
N ARG A 8 -25.08 -19.65 -0.26
CA ARG A 8 -23.69 -19.16 -0.45
C ARG A 8 -23.15 -18.34 0.74
N VAL A 9 -23.96 -18.23 1.79
CA VAL A 9 -23.63 -17.45 3.00
C VAL A 9 -22.30 -17.87 3.66
N PRO A 10 -22.00 -19.18 3.86
CA PRO A 10 -20.75 -19.58 4.51
C PRO A 10 -19.51 -19.20 3.69
N GLU A 11 -19.60 -19.29 2.36
CA GLU A 11 -18.52 -18.91 1.44
C GLU A 11 -18.23 -17.41 1.54
N LEU A 12 -19.28 -16.58 1.44
CA LEU A 12 -19.15 -15.13 1.53
C LEU A 12 -18.60 -14.68 2.89
N LEU A 13 -19.08 -15.26 4.00
CA LEU A 13 -18.56 -14.96 5.34
C LEU A 13 -17.08 -15.33 5.48
N GLY A 14 -16.68 -16.49 4.96
CA GLY A 14 -15.28 -16.92 4.97
C GLY A 14 -14.37 -15.91 4.25
N VAL A 15 -14.78 -15.43 3.07
CA VAL A 15 -14.03 -14.43 2.30
C VAL A 15 -13.95 -13.08 3.02
N ILE A 16 -15.06 -12.59 3.57
CA ILE A 16 -15.10 -11.31 4.31
C ILE A 16 -14.16 -11.34 5.52
N ILE A 17 -14.25 -12.38 6.34
CA ILE A 17 -13.44 -12.50 7.56
C ILE A 17 -11.95 -12.59 7.20
N THR A 18 -11.61 -13.40 6.19
CA THR A 18 -10.21 -13.59 5.78
C THR A 18 -9.61 -12.33 5.16
N THR A 19 -10.33 -11.68 4.24
CA THR A 19 -9.86 -10.42 3.61
C THR A 19 -9.72 -9.29 4.62
N LEU A 20 -10.66 -9.15 5.55
CA LEU A 20 -10.59 -8.14 6.59
C LEU A 20 -9.44 -8.40 7.57
N ALA A 21 -9.27 -9.64 8.03
CA ALA A 21 -8.20 -10.01 8.94
C ALA A 21 -6.82 -9.83 8.30
N LEU A 22 -6.63 -10.33 7.07
CA LEU A 22 -5.37 -10.18 6.33
C LEU A 22 -5.06 -8.70 6.07
N GLY A 23 -6.04 -7.92 5.61
CA GLY A 23 -5.88 -6.49 5.39
C GLY A 23 -5.48 -5.76 6.68
N GLY A 24 -6.13 -6.07 7.80
CA GLY A 24 -5.84 -5.46 9.09
C GLY A 24 -4.46 -5.80 9.61
N ILE A 25 -4.04 -7.06 9.51
CA ILE A 25 -2.70 -7.51 9.92
C ILE A 25 -1.60 -6.77 9.14
N PHE A 26 -1.74 -6.65 7.82
CA PHE A 26 -0.73 -6.02 6.98
C PHE A 26 -0.66 -4.50 7.17
N VAL A 27 -1.81 -3.83 7.31
CA VAL A 27 -1.87 -2.39 7.61
C VAL A 27 -1.29 -2.10 8.98
N LEU A 28 -1.63 -2.91 10.00
CA LEU A 28 -1.05 -2.78 11.33
C LEU A 28 0.46 -3.01 11.32
N ALA A 29 0.93 -4.07 10.65
CA ALA A 29 2.35 -4.35 10.51
C ALA A 29 3.10 -3.20 9.82
N ARG A 30 2.48 -2.58 8.80
CA ARG A 30 3.00 -1.40 8.13
C ARG A 30 3.09 -0.21 9.07
N VAL A 31 2.02 0.10 9.81
CA VAL A 31 2.01 1.20 10.79
C VAL A 31 3.09 0.99 11.85
N ILE A 32 3.23 -0.22 12.40
CA ILE A 32 4.29 -0.55 13.36
C ILE A 32 5.69 -0.34 12.74
N SER A 33 5.91 -0.81 11.52
CA SER A 33 7.17 -0.61 10.79
C SER A 33 7.53 0.88 10.63
N ARG A 34 6.51 1.72 10.38
CA ARG A 34 6.67 3.14 10.04
C ARG A 34 6.64 4.09 11.24
N VAL A 35 6.04 3.69 12.36
CA VAL A 35 5.97 4.50 13.58
C VAL A 35 7.04 4.05 14.56
N CYS A 36 7.21 2.74 14.76
CA CYS A 36 8.07 2.21 15.83
C CYS A 36 9.48 1.85 15.37
N ILE A 37 9.68 1.42 14.11
CA ILE A 37 10.99 0.92 13.64
C ILE A 37 11.76 2.00 12.87
N LYS A 38 11.12 2.61 11.86
CA LYS A 38 11.69 3.70 11.07
C LYS A 38 10.68 4.84 10.99
N PRO A 39 10.69 5.79 11.96
CA PRO A 39 9.69 6.84 12.11
C PRO A 39 9.71 7.83 10.95
N ILE A 40 9.12 7.42 9.82
CA ILE A 40 8.95 8.22 8.61
C ILE A 40 7.54 7.93 8.12
N PHE A 41 6.57 8.63 8.71
CA PHE A 41 5.18 8.54 8.31
C PHE A 41 4.95 9.41 7.08
N GLY A 42 4.71 8.77 5.94
CA GLY A 42 4.40 9.46 4.69
C GLY A 42 2.90 9.60 4.47
N TRP A 43 2.51 10.45 3.51
CA TRP A 43 1.13 10.54 3.03
C TRP A 43 0.56 9.19 2.54
N ASP A 44 1.41 8.35 1.96
CA ASP A 44 1.15 6.94 1.60
C ASP A 44 0.62 6.10 2.77
N ASP A 45 1.22 6.25 3.96
CA ASP A 45 0.82 5.50 5.16
C ASP A 45 -0.55 5.95 5.69
N GLY A 46 -0.88 7.24 5.56
CA GLY A 46 -2.21 7.75 5.90
C GLY A 46 -3.29 7.26 4.94
N LEU A 47 -3.00 7.30 3.63
CA LEU A 47 -3.95 6.88 2.59
C LEU A 47 -4.29 5.40 2.68
N ILE A 48 -3.32 4.53 2.95
CA ILE A 48 -3.60 3.09 3.06
C ILE A 48 -4.42 2.76 4.32
N VAL A 49 -4.19 3.48 5.43
CA VAL A 49 -5.00 3.34 6.65
C VAL A 49 -6.45 3.79 6.39
N ILE A 50 -6.63 4.94 5.73
CA ILE A 50 -7.96 5.42 5.31
C ILE A 50 -8.64 4.39 4.40
N THR A 51 -7.92 3.87 3.40
CA THR A 51 -8.41 2.84 2.48
C THR A 51 -8.91 1.63 3.25
N TRP A 52 -8.14 1.16 4.24
CA TRP A 52 -8.54 0.02 5.07
C TRP A 52 -9.80 0.29 5.91
N PHE A 53 -9.96 1.49 6.45
CA PHE A 53 -11.19 1.85 7.16
C PHE A 53 -12.42 1.89 6.23
N ILE A 54 -12.26 2.32 4.98
CA ILE A 54 -13.33 2.25 3.98
C ILE A 54 -13.68 0.78 3.68
N ILE A 55 -12.66 -0.07 3.49
CA ILE A 55 -12.85 -1.52 3.28
C ILE A 55 -13.52 -2.18 4.51
N LEU A 56 -13.17 -1.77 5.73
CA LEU A 56 -13.84 -2.21 6.95
C LEU A 56 -15.32 -1.83 6.92
N GLY A 57 -15.65 -0.58 6.55
CA GLY A 57 -17.03 -0.13 6.40
C GLY A 57 -17.81 -0.95 5.37
N TYR A 58 -17.19 -1.25 4.23
CA TYR A 58 -17.75 -2.15 3.22
C TYR A 58 -18.05 -3.54 3.79
N ASN A 59 -17.08 -4.18 4.45
CA ASN A 59 -17.26 -5.52 5.03
C ASN A 59 -18.34 -5.54 6.12
N VAL A 60 -18.44 -4.48 6.93
CA VAL A 60 -19.52 -4.32 7.93
C VAL A 60 -20.88 -4.23 7.23
N ALA A 61 -20.99 -3.44 6.15
CA ALA A 61 -22.22 -3.34 5.38
C ALA A 61 -22.64 -4.69 4.79
N VAL A 62 -21.71 -5.45 4.20
CA VAL A 62 -22.00 -6.80 3.68
C VAL A 62 -22.39 -7.77 4.80
N PHE A 63 -21.73 -7.70 5.97
CA PHE A 63 -22.10 -8.52 7.13
C PHE A 63 -23.53 -8.23 7.60
N VAL A 64 -23.92 -6.95 7.62
CA VAL A 64 -25.30 -6.54 7.89
C VAL A 64 -26.24 -7.08 6.81
N SER A 65 -25.89 -7.01 5.52
CA SER A 65 -26.69 -7.61 4.44
C SER A 65 -26.92 -9.10 4.67
N ILE A 66 -25.87 -9.85 5.01
CA ILE A 66 -25.93 -11.29 5.30
C ILE A 66 -26.86 -11.58 6.48
N SER A 67 -26.82 -10.76 7.53
CA SER A 67 -27.72 -10.92 8.68
C SER A 67 -29.21 -10.83 8.33
N TYR A 68 -29.54 -10.13 7.24
CA TYR A 68 -30.89 -10.04 6.69
C TYR A 68 -31.18 -11.09 5.62
N GLY A 69 -30.26 -12.04 5.38
CA GLY A 69 -30.46 -13.17 4.47
C GLY A 69 -29.84 -12.99 3.08
N TYR A 70 -28.97 -12.00 2.88
CA TYR A 70 -28.19 -11.87 1.64
C TYR A 70 -27.36 -13.13 1.37
N GLY A 71 -27.40 -13.66 0.14
CA GLY A 71 -26.79 -14.94 -0.24
C GLY A 71 -27.70 -16.17 -0.17
N LYS A 72 -28.97 -15.98 0.20
CA LYS A 72 -30.05 -16.97 0.02
C LYS A 72 -30.88 -16.63 -1.22
N HIS A 73 -31.64 -17.60 -1.72
CA HIS A 73 -32.59 -17.35 -2.81
C HIS A 73 -33.67 -16.36 -2.38
N ILE A 74 -34.10 -15.49 -3.31
CA ILE A 74 -35.08 -14.44 -2.99
C ILE A 74 -36.42 -15.00 -2.52
N HIS A 75 -36.76 -16.23 -2.97
CA HIS A 75 -37.97 -16.94 -2.60
C HIS A 75 -38.03 -17.36 -1.12
N ASP A 76 -36.88 -17.47 -0.45
CA ASP A 76 -36.78 -17.88 0.96
C ASP A 76 -36.82 -16.70 1.94
N LEU A 77 -36.96 -15.47 1.43
CA LEU A 77 -36.84 -14.23 2.21
C LEU A 77 -38.15 -13.46 2.24
N SER A 78 -38.43 -12.84 3.39
CA SER A 78 -39.53 -11.88 3.49
C SER A 78 -39.21 -10.57 2.73
N PRO A 79 -40.23 -9.83 2.25
CA PRO A 79 -40.01 -8.55 1.56
C PRO A 79 -39.23 -7.53 2.40
N GLU A 80 -39.39 -7.54 3.72
CA GLU A 80 -38.64 -6.66 4.62
C GLU A 80 -37.15 -7.04 4.71
N GLN A 81 -36.86 -8.34 4.80
CA GLN A 81 -35.49 -8.86 4.78
C GLN A 81 -34.77 -8.50 3.48
N ILE A 82 -35.44 -8.66 2.34
CA ILE A 82 -34.89 -8.28 1.02
C ILE A 82 -34.57 -6.78 1.01
N ARG A 83 -35.51 -5.94 1.46
CA ARG A 83 -35.33 -4.47 1.51
C ARG A 83 -34.11 -4.09 2.35
N LEU A 84 -33.96 -4.65 3.54
CA LEU A 84 -32.85 -4.32 4.43
C LEU A 84 -31.51 -4.87 3.91
N ALA A 85 -31.51 -6.09 3.36
CA ALA A 85 -30.34 -6.72 2.75
C ALA A 85 -29.82 -5.91 1.55
N VAL A 86 -30.69 -5.57 0.60
CA VAL A 86 -30.33 -4.78 -0.59
C VAL A 86 -29.88 -3.38 -0.21
N ARG A 87 -30.53 -2.74 0.77
CA ARG A 87 -30.12 -1.42 1.26
C ARG A 87 -28.71 -1.42 1.83
N ALA A 88 -28.39 -2.40 2.69
CA ALA A 88 -27.06 -2.54 3.26
C ALA A 88 -26.02 -2.84 2.16
N GLU A 89 -26.38 -3.65 1.17
CA GLU A 89 -25.51 -3.98 0.05
C GLU A 89 -25.21 -2.77 -0.85
N VAL A 90 -26.21 -1.94 -1.18
CA VAL A 90 -26.00 -0.70 -1.96
C VAL A 90 -25.05 0.24 -1.24
N VAL A 91 -25.18 0.38 0.08
CA VAL A 91 -24.23 1.17 0.89
C VAL A 91 -22.84 0.53 0.89
N GLY A 92 -22.78 -0.80 0.96
CA GLY A 92 -21.53 -1.55 0.86
C GLY A 92 -20.81 -1.30 -0.47
N GLN A 93 -21.51 -1.45 -1.60
CA GLN A 93 -20.96 -1.21 -2.94
C GLN A 93 -20.44 0.21 -3.10
N PHE A 94 -21.17 1.21 -2.59
CA PHE A 94 -20.69 2.59 -2.57
C PHE A 94 -19.34 2.74 -1.84
N LEU A 95 -19.19 2.12 -0.66
CA LEU A 95 -17.94 2.14 0.10
C LEU A 95 -16.83 1.38 -0.64
N ALA A 96 -17.13 0.23 -1.22
CA ALA A 96 -16.19 -0.54 -2.02
C ALA A 96 -15.64 0.29 -3.18
N ILE A 97 -16.51 0.95 -3.95
CA ILE A 97 -16.13 1.80 -5.09
C ILE A 97 -15.22 2.96 -4.61
N CYS A 98 -15.57 3.62 -3.50
CA CYS A 98 -14.76 4.70 -2.92
C CYS A 98 -13.37 4.25 -2.45
N SER A 99 -13.16 2.96 -2.17
CA SER A 99 -11.86 2.44 -1.74
C SER A 99 -10.85 2.25 -2.88
N PHE A 100 -11.31 2.09 -4.14
CA PHE A 100 -10.41 1.88 -5.28
C PHE A 100 -9.43 3.05 -5.50
N PRO A 101 -9.88 4.33 -5.60
CA PRO A 101 -8.98 5.45 -5.85
C PRO A 101 -7.90 5.61 -4.76
N SER A 102 -8.28 5.44 -3.49
CA SER A 102 -7.39 5.60 -2.34
C SER A 102 -6.34 4.48 -2.28
N GLY A 103 -6.71 3.24 -2.59
CA GLY A 103 -5.77 2.14 -2.76
C GLY A 103 -4.77 2.37 -3.90
N LYS A 104 -5.24 2.85 -5.06
CA LYS A 104 -4.37 3.17 -6.21
C LYS A 104 -3.43 4.33 -5.92
N ALA A 105 -3.90 5.36 -5.23
CA ALA A 105 -3.08 6.49 -4.82
C ALA A 105 -1.93 6.05 -3.89
N SER A 106 -2.18 5.12 -2.98
CA SER A 106 -1.17 4.54 -2.09
C SER A 106 -0.09 3.80 -2.90
N ILE A 107 -0.48 2.95 -3.84
CA ILE A 107 0.46 2.25 -4.74
C ILE A 107 1.26 3.25 -5.59
N ALA A 108 0.62 4.29 -6.13
CA ALA A 108 1.30 5.33 -6.91
C ALA A 108 2.39 6.05 -6.10
N TYR A 109 2.09 6.43 -4.85
CA TYR A 109 3.08 6.99 -3.94
C TYR A 109 4.24 6.04 -3.68
N LEU A 110 3.93 4.75 -3.44
CA LEU A 110 4.94 3.73 -3.22
C LEU A 110 5.88 3.57 -4.42
N LEU A 111 5.33 3.54 -5.64
CA LEU A 111 6.11 3.49 -6.87
C LEU A 111 6.98 4.73 -7.04
N GLN A 112 6.45 5.92 -6.77
CA GLN A 112 7.20 7.17 -6.85
C GLN A 112 8.36 7.23 -5.83
N ARG A 113 8.20 6.61 -4.66
CA ARG A 113 9.26 6.52 -3.66
C ARG A 113 10.40 5.60 -4.09
N ILE A 114 10.08 4.53 -4.82
CA ILE A 114 11.07 3.54 -5.28
C ILE A 114 11.78 4.05 -6.55
N PHE A 115 11.03 4.68 -7.46
CA PHE A 115 11.55 5.17 -8.73
C PHE A 115 11.44 6.70 -8.77
N PRO A 116 12.49 7.43 -8.36
CA PRO A 116 12.51 8.88 -8.45
C PRO A 116 12.60 9.30 -9.92
N GLY A 117 11.55 9.92 -10.45
CA GLY A 117 11.52 10.42 -11.83
C GLY A 117 10.33 11.34 -12.10
N ILE A 118 10.60 12.51 -12.71
CA ILE A 118 9.57 13.52 -12.96
C ILE A 118 8.50 13.04 -13.95
N LYS A 119 8.90 12.33 -15.01
CA LYS A 119 7.98 11.78 -16.02
C LYS A 119 7.04 10.73 -15.41
N LEU A 120 7.60 9.82 -14.59
CA LEU A 120 6.82 8.82 -13.88
C LEU A 120 5.84 9.46 -12.91
N ARG A 121 6.27 10.49 -12.16
CA ARG A 121 5.41 11.23 -11.24
C ARG A 121 4.20 11.81 -11.95
N TRP A 122 4.40 12.56 -13.04
CA TRP A 122 3.29 13.14 -13.80
C TRP A 122 2.35 12.07 -14.34
N PHE A 123 2.89 11.01 -14.93
CA PHE A 123 2.09 9.89 -15.42
C PHE A 123 1.23 9.24 -14.33
N LEU A 124 1.84 8.86 -13.20
CA LEU A 124 1.13 8.21 -12.10
C LEU A 124 0.03 9.10 -11.51
N TRP A 125 0.32 10.38 -11.25
CA TRP A 125 -0.65 11.28 -10.64
C TRP A 125 -1.80 11.64 -11.58
N SER A 126 -1.52 11.85 -12.87
CA SER A 126 -2.57 12.03 -13.88
C SER A 126 -3.45 10.78 -14.01
N PHE A 127 -2.85 9.60 -13.96
CA PHE A 127 -3.59 8.33 -14.07
C PHE A 127 -4.43 8.03 -12.82
N VAL A 128 -3.91 8.30 -11.62
CA VAL A 128 -4.67 8.22 -10.36
C VAL A 128 -5.81 9.22 -10.36
N ALA A 129 -5.59 10.46 -10.81
CA ALA A 129 -6.65 11.48 -10.88
C ALA A 129 -7.76 11.07 -11.85
N ALA A 130 -7.42 10.58 -13.04
CA ALA A 130 -8.40 10.08 -14.00
C ALA A 130 -9.22 8.90 -13.43
N ASN A 131 -8.55 7.95 -12.77
CA ASN A 131 -9.20 6.84 -12.08
C ASN A 131 -10.13 7.32 -10.96
N ALA A 132 -9.66 8.24 -10.14
CA ALA A 132 -10.45 8.79 -9.04
C ALA A 132 -11.74 9.44 -9.57
N ILE A 133 -11.63 10.26 -10.61
CA ILE A 133 -12.81 10.88 -11.24
C ILE A 133 -13.78 9.80 -11.72
N PHE A 134 -13.30 8.78 -12.44
CA PHE A 134 -14.15 7.70 -12.95
C PHE A 134 -14.88 6.95 -11.82
N PHE A 135 -14.16 6.46 -10.80
CA PHE A 135 -14.76 5.69 -9.72
C PHE A 135 -15.64 6.52 -8.78
N TYR A 136 -15.34 7.80 -8.56
CA TYR A 136 -16.25 8.66 -7.79
C TYR A 136 -17.53 8.98 -8.55
N LEU A 137 -17.47 9.12 -9.88
CA LEU A 137 -18.68 9.21 -10.70
C LEU A 137 -19.49 7.91 -10.62
N ASP A 138 -18.83 6.75 -10.73
CA ASP A 138 -19.45 5.44 -10.56
C ASP A 138 -20.15 5.30 -9.18
N ALA A 139 -19.50 5.76 -8.11
CA ALA A 139 -20.08 5.79 -6.76
C ALA A 139 -21.32 6.69 -6.64
N ILE A 140 -21.41 7.77 -7.42
CA ILE A 140 -22.62 8.59 -7.46
C ILE A 140 -23.71 7.89 -8.27
N LEU A 141 -23.35 7.28 -9.39
CA LEU A 141 -24.29 6.62 -10.30
C LEU A 141 -24.93 5.38 -9.68
N ILE A 142 -24.19 4.59 -8.89
CA ILE A 142 -24.75 3.44 -8.17
C ILE A 142 -25.86 3.88 -7.18
N LEU A 143 -25.76 5.09 -6.62
CA LEU A 143 -26.81 5.66 -5.78
C LEU A 143 -27.93 6.32 -6.60
N ALA A 144 -27.61 6.86 -7.78
CA ALA A 144 -28.56 7.62 -8.60
C ALA A 144 -29.32 6.79 -9.65
N GLN A 145 -29.05 5.48 -9.75
CA GLN A 145 -29.63 4.60 -10.78
C GLN A 145 -31.17 4.45 -10.72
N CYS A 146 -31.81 4.81 -9.60
CA CYS A 146 -33.27 4.84 -9.48
C CYS A 146 -33.78 6.17 -8.94
N GLN A 147 -35.01 6.52 -9.34
CA GLN A 147 -35.71 7.74 -8.94
C GLN A 147 -37.07 7.37 -8.33
N PRO A 148 -37.28 7.61 -7.02
CA PRO A 148 -36.31 8.07 -6.02
C PRO A 148 -35.28 6.98 -5.68
N VAL A 149 -34.12 7.36 -5.12
CA VAL A 149 -33.03 6.45 -4.72
C VAL A 149 -33.54 5.28 -3.86
N ALA A 150 -34.51 5.54 -2.98
CA ALA A 150 -35.11 4.51 -2.12
C ALA A 150 -35.79 3.36 -2.89
N PHE A 151 -36.12 3.56 -4.16
CA PHE A 151 -36.76 2.54 -5.00
C PHE A 151 -35.81 1.38 -5.31
N GLN A 152 -34.49 1.57 -5.16
CA GLN A 152 -33.49 0.50 -5.32
C GLN A 152 -33.70 -0.65 -4.34
N TRP A 153 -34.07 -0.36 -3.09
CA TRP A 153 -34.26 -1.37 -2.06
C TRP A 153 -35.73 -1.54 -1.66
N ASP A 154 -36.57 -0.54 -1.92
CA ASP A 154 -38.00 -0.59 -1.63
C ASP A 154 -38.83 -0.51 -2.91
N SER A 155 -39.23 -1.67 -3.43
CA SER A 155 -40.10 -1.75 -4.61
C SER A 155 -41.57 -1.38 -4.34
N SER A 156 -41.95 -1.10 -3.09
CA SER A 156 -43.33 -0.71 -2.74
C SER A 156 -43.64 0.76 -3.03
N ILE A 157 -42.60 1.60 -3.16
CA ILE A 157 -42.77 3.02 -3.51
C ILE A 157 -42.88 3.17 -5.03
N LYS A 158 -43.58 4.23 -5.48
CA LYS A 158 -43.63 4.54 -6.92
C LYS A 158 -42.28 5.13 -7.36
N GLY A 159 -41.65 4.50 -8.34
CA GLY A 159 -40.39 4.95 -8.90
C GLY A 159 -40.06 4.22 -10.20
N SER A 160 -38.94 4.61 -10.79
CA SER A 160 -38.34 3.91 -11.92
C SER A 160 -36.83 3.81 -11.73
N CYS A 161 -36.27 2.70 -12.22
CA CYS A 161 -34.82 2.50 -12.31
C CYS A 161 -34.40 2.56 -13.77
N TRP A 162 -33.09 2.72 -13.99
CA TRP A 162 -32.49 2.45 -15.29
C TRP A 162 -32.79 1.02 -15.74
N SER A 163 -32.76 0.80 -17.06
CA SER A 163 -32.96 -0.55 -17.59
C SER A 163 -31.82 -1.47 -17.13
N PRO A 164 -32.09 -2.76 -16.85
CA PRO A 164 -31.07 -3.71 -16.42
C PRO A 164 -29.85 -3.75 -17.36
N ASN A 165 -30.09 -3.62 -18.67
CA ASN A 165 -29.02 -3.59 -19.68
C ASN A 165 -28.06 -2.40 -19.46
N VAL A 166 -28.57 -1.21 -19.14
CA VAL A 166 -27.73 -0.03 -18.88
C VAL A 166 -26.88 -0.23 -17.63
N VAL A 167 -27.45 -0.84 -16.58
CA VAL A 167 -26.70 -1.15 -15.35
C VAL A 167 -25.61 -2.19 -15.61
N ILE A 168 -25.90 -3.21 -16.41
CA ILE A 168 -24.92 -4.25 -16.80
C ILE A 168 -23.82 -3.66 -17.67
N ASP A 169 -24.16 -2.87 -18.68
CA ASP A 169 -23.20 -2.21 -19.57
C ASP A 169 -22.28 -1.25 -18.80
N TRP A 170 -22.85 -0.52 -17.83
CA TRP A 170 -22.09 0.35 -16.93
C TRP A 170 -21.16 -0.45 -16.01
N GLY A 171 -21.66 -1.53 -15.40
CA GLY A 171 -20.85 -2.43 -14.58
C GLY A 171 -19.72 -3.11 -15.37
N PHE A 172 -19.96 -3.44 -16.64
CA PHE A 172 -18.96 -3.95 -17.57
C PHE A 172 -17.86 -2.92 -17.81
N LEU A 173 -18.23 -1.66 -18.09
CA LEU A 173 -17.28 -0.55 -18.26
C LEU A 173 -16.43 -0.35 -17.00
N THR A 174 -17.05 -0.31 -15.82
CA THR A 174 -16.36 -0.18 -14.54
C THR A 174 -15.37 -1.32 -14.31
N GLY A 175 -15.78 -2.56 -14.62
CA GLY A 175 -14.89 -3.73 -14.55
C GLY A 175 -13.68 -3.63 -15.50
N VAL A 176 -13.90 -3.19 -16.75
CA VAL A 176 -12.82 -3.00 -17.74
C VAL A 176 -11.84 -1.92 -17.29
N VAL A 177 -12.33 -0.78 -16.80
CA VAL A 177 -11.48 0.31 -16.30
C VAL A 177 -10.68 -0.15 -15.08
N GLY A 178 -11.29 -0.93 -14.18
CA GLY A 178 -10.61 -1.59 -13.06
C GLY A 178 -9.47 -2.49 -13.52
N ALA A 179 -9.74 -3.42 -14.45
CA ALA A 179 -8.75 -4.34 -15.01
C ALA A 179 -7.58 -3.62 -15.68
N ILE A 180 -7.86 -2.61 -16.52
CA ILE A 180 -6.83 -1.80 -17.19
C ILE A 180 -5.95 -1.11 -16.14
N THR A 181 -6.57 -0.57 -15.10
CA THR A 181 -5.85 0.14 -14.05
C THR A 181 -4.96 -0.80 -13.23
N ASP A 182 -5.46 -1.96 -12.83
CA ASP A 182 -4.65 -3.02 -12.21
C ASP A 182 -3.44 -3.39 -13.07
N LEU A 183 -3.68 -3.62 -14.36
CA LEU A 183 -2.65 -4.02 -15.31
C LEU A 183 -1.58 -2.93 -15.49
N VAL A 184 -1.99 -1.67 -15.61
CA VAL A 184 -1.06 -0.53 -15.72
C VAL A 184 -0.18 -0.46 -14.47
N PHE A 185 -0.76 -0.53 -13.28
CA PHE A 185 0.02 -0.49 -12.03
C PHE A 185 0.93 -1.71 -11.83
N ALA A 186 0.57 -2.87 -12.38
CA ALA A 186 1.44 -4.04 -12.39
C ALA A 186 2.59 -3.88 -13.40
N ILE A 187 2.34 -3.32 -14.58
CA ILE A 187 3.32 -3.22 -15.68
C ILE A 187 4.31 -2.07 -15.48
N VAL A 188 3.87 -0.92 -14.97
CA VAL A 188 4.73 0.26 -14.75
C VAL A 188 6.03 -0.08 -14.00
N PRO A 189 6.02 -0.70 -12.80
CA PRO A 189 7.24 -1.02 -12.08
C PRO A 189 8.20 -1.90 -12.91
N TRP A 190 7.68 -2.83 -13.71
CA TRP A 190 8.50 -3.72 -14.53
C TRP A 190 9.38 -2.97 -15.53
N PHE A 191 8.82 -1.94 -16.18
CA PHE A 191 9.58 -1.12 -17.13
C PHE A 191 10.69 -0.32 -16.46
N TYR A 192 10.47 0.17 -15.23
CA TYR A 192 11.48 0.95 -14.51
C TYR A 192 12.55 0.07 -13.87
N ILE A 193 12.20 -1.14 -13.38
CA ILE A 193 13.18 -2.09 -12.83
C ILE A 193 14.21 -2.54 -13.86
N LYS A 194 13.82 -2.73 -15.13
CA LYS A 194 14.74 -3.20 -16.17
C LYS A 194 15.93 -2.27 -16.41
N ASN A 195 15.76 -0.99 -16.11
CA ASN A 195 16.74 0.04 -16.44
C ASN A 195 17.48 0.61 -15.20
N LEU A 196 17.16 0.14 -13.98
CA LEU A 196 17.68 0.74 -12.75
C LEU A 196 18.35 -0.30 -11.82
N HIS A 197 19.56 0.02 -11.35
CA HIS A 197 20.34 -0.80 -10.41
C HIS A 197 19.79 -0.65 -8.97
N ILE A 198 18.65 -1.29 -8.69
CA ILE A 198 18.02 -1.28 -7.36
C ILE A 198 18.52 -2.41 -6.45
N ASN A 199 18.40 -2.21 -5.14
CA ASN A 199 18.76 -3.22 -4.16
C ASN A 199 17.87 -4.47 -4.28
N LEU A 200 18.43 -5.66 -4.06
CA LEU A 200 17.70 -6.93 -4.17
C LEU A 200 16.43 -6.96 -3.30
N LYS A 201 16.47 -6.33 -2.12
CA LYS A 201 15.33 -6.25 -1.20
C LYS A 201 14.16 -5.46 -1.80
N GLU A 202 14.45 -4.34 -2.45
CA GLU A 202 13.45 -3.52 -3.14
C GLU A 202 12.93 -4.24 -4.38
N LYS A 203 13.82 -4.90 -5.13
CA LYS A 203 13.45 -5.72 -6.29
C LYS A 203 12.46 -6.84 -5.93
N ILE A 204 12.68 -7.52 -4.81
CA ILE A 204 11.74 -8.55 -4.31
C ILE A 204 10.41 -7.92 -3.91
N GLY A 205 10.42 -6.83 -3.14
CA GLY A 205 9.21 -6.13 -2.73
C GLY A 205 8.34 -5.70 -3.91
N VAL A 206 8.96 -5.10 -4.93
CA VAL A 206 8.26 -4.73 -6.16
C VAL A 206 7.79 -5.94 -6.96
N GLY A 207 8.58 -7.01 -7.02
CA GLY A 207 8.18 -8.25 -7.68
C GLY A 207 6.91 -8.85 -7.08
N VAL A 208 6.81 -8.88 -5.74
CA VAL A 208 5.61 -9.37 -5.05
C VAL A 208 4.42 -8.43 -5.28
N ALA A 209 4.62 -7.11 -5.17
CA ALA A 209 3.55 -6.14 -5.44
C ALA A 209 3.00 -6.26 -6.88
N LEU A 210 3.89 -6.53 -7.86
CA LEU A 210 3.53 -6.77 -9.25
C LEU A 210 2.69 -8.06 -9.40
N SER A 211 3.07 -9.15 -8.74
CA SER A 211 2.27 -10.38 -8.74
C SER A 211 0.86 -10.12 -8.20
N MET A 212 0.73 -9.38 -7.10
CA MET A 212 -0.56 -9.03 -6.53
C MET A 212 -1.42 -8.16 -7.47
N GLY A 213 -0.79 -7.21 -8.18
CA GLY A 213 -1.48 -6.42 -9.21
C GLY A 213 -1.98 -7.26 -10.39
N PHE A 214 -1.23 -8.29 -10.80
CA PHE A 214 -1.67 -9.23 -11.82
C PHE A 214 -2.86 -10.09 -11.34
N PHE A 215 -2.83 -10.56 -10.09
CA PHE A 215 -3.96 -11.26 -9.50
C PHE A 215 -5.20 -10.37 -9.36
N ALA A 216 -5.02 -9.08 -9.01
CA ALA A 216 -6.12 -8.11 -8.96
C ALA A 216 -6.76 -7.94 -10.36
N CYS A 217 -5.95 -7.87 -11.42
CA CYS A 217 -6.44 -7.83 -12.80
C CYS A 217 -7.28 -9.08 -13.16
N ILE A 218 -6.86 -10.28 -12.74
CA ILE A 218 -7.65 -11.51 -12.92
C ILE A 218 -9.00 -11.40 -12.18
N CYS A 219 -9.00 -10.88 -10.94
CA CYS A 219 -10.24 -10.65 -10.19
C CYS A 219 -11.17 -9.67 -10.93
N SER A 220 -10.61 -8.59 -11.50
CA SER A 220 -11.34 -7.66 -12.36
C SER A 220 -11.97 -8.33 -13.58
N ILE A 221 -11.25 -9.22 -14.26
CA ILE A 221 -11.77 -9.98 -15.41
C ILE A 221 -12.92 -10.90 -14.97
N LEU A 222 -12.79 -11.55 -13.82
CA LEU A 222 -13.84 -12.40 -13.28
C LEU A 222 -15.09 -11.59 -12.91
N LYS A 223 -14.94 -10.39 -12.34
CA LYS A 223 -16.08 -9.48 -12.13
C LYS A 223 -16.79 -9.16 -13.44
N ILE A 224 -16.05 -8.83 -14.51
CA ILE A 224 -16.64 -8.56 -15.83
C ILE A 224 -17.47 -9.76 -16.30
N TYR A 225 -16.93 -10.98 -16.18
CA TYR A 225 -17.64 -12.20 -16.53
C TYR A 225 -18.94 -12.37 -15.72
N TYR A 226 -18.87 -12.24 -14.39
CA TYR A 226 -20.05 -12.40 -13.55
C TYR A 226 -21.10 -11.32 -13.81
N THR A 227 -20.70 -10.05 -13.94
CA THR A 227 -21.60 -8.93 -14.29
C THR A 227 -22.35 -9.21 -15.59
N TRP A 228 -21.70 -9.81 -16.60
CA TRP A 228 -22.37 -10.18 -17.84
C TRP A 228 -23.39 -11.31 -17.65
N THR A 229 -23.06 -12.31 -16.81
CA THR A 229 -23.98 -13.42 -16.51
C THR A 229 -25.17 -13.02 -15.63
N LEU A 230 -25.05 -11.95 -14.82
CA LEU A 230 -26.13 -11.44 -13.96
C LEU A 230 -27.39 -11.07 -14.77
N GLY A 231 -27.26 -10.65 -16.03
CA GLY A 231 -28.40 -10.32 -16.89
C GLY A 231 -29.27 -11.51 -17.31
N SER A 232 -28.83 -12.75 -17.04
CA SER A 232 -29.47 -13.97 -17.53
C SER A 232 -30.37 -14.65 -16.49
N HIS A 233 -30.25 -14.30 -15.20
CA HIS A 233 -30.92 -14.98 -14.10
C HIS A 233 -31.68 -14.00 -13.20
N GLY A 234 -32.84 -14.43 -12.67
CA GLY A 234 -33.76 -13.57 -11.91
C GLY A 234 -33.47 -13.43 -10.42
N ASP A 235 -32.50 -14.17 -9.88
CA ASP A 235 -32.21 -14.26 -8.44
C ASP A 235 -31.05 -13.33 -8.04
N PHE A 236 -31.31 -12.02 -8.04
CA PHE A 236 -30.30 -10.99 -7.77
C PHE A 236 -29.52 -11.21 -6.46
N THR A 237 -30.19 -11.61 -5.37
CA THR A 237 -29.58 -11.82 -4.04
C THR A 237 -28.58 -12.98 -4.00
N TYR A 238 -28.73 -13.97 -4.88
CA TYR A 238 -27.87 -15.16 -4.92
C TYR A 238 -26.78 -15.05 -6.00
N ASP A 239 -27.16 -14.51 -7.18
CA ASP A 239 -26.27 -14.42 -8.33
C ASP A 239 -25.23 -13.31 -8.20
N THR A 240 -25.48 -12.29 -7.36
CA THR A 240 -24.52 -11.21 -7.09
C THR A 240 -23.37 -11.65 -6.16
N ILE A 241 -23.50 -12.78 -5.44
CA ILE A 241 -22.52 -13.22 -4.43
C ILE A 241 -21.09 -13.42 -4.99
N PRO A 242 -20.87 -14.08 -6.15
CA PRO A 242 -19.54 -14.20 -6.72
C PRO A 242 -18.91 -12.83 -7.03
N LEU A 243 -19.71 -11.87 -7.50
CA LEU A 243 -19.23 -10.51 -7.78
C LEU A 243 -18.74 -9.81 -6.49
N VAL A 244 -19.48 -9.96 -5.39
CA VAL A 244 -19.08 -9.45 -4.06
C VAL A 244 -17.80 -10.13 -3.59
N ILE A 245 -17.71 -11.45 -3.71
CA ILE A 245 -16.51 -12.23 -3.33
C ILE A 245 -15.28 -11.73 -4.08
N TRP A 246 -15.35 -11.62 -5.40
CA TRP A 246 -14.22 -11.16 -6.22
C TRP A 246 -13.85 -9.71 -5.93
N SER A 247 -14.82 -8.86 -5.58
CA SER A 247 -14.58 -7.47 -5.14
C SER A 247 -13.84 -7.42 -3.80
N CYS A 248 -14.24 -8.22 -2.82
CA CYS A 248 -13.52 -8.33 -1.54
C CYS A 248 -12.07 -8.80 -1.74
N VAL A 249 -11.86 -9.82 -2.57
CA VAL A 249 -10.53 -10.37 -2.85
C VAL A 249 -9.65 -9.35 -3.55
N GLU A 250 -10.16 -8.66 -4.56
CA GLU A 250 -9.43 -7.62 -5.28
C GLU A 250 -9.00 -6.47 -4.36
N LEU A 251 -9.90 -5.95 -3.52
CA LEU A 251 -9.59 -4.90 -2.56
C LEU A 251 -8.52 -5.35 -1.54
N ALA A 252 -8.58 -6.60 -1.10
CA ALA A 252 -7.56 -7.19 -0.23
C ALA A 252 -6.21 -7.28 -0.96
N LEU A 253 -6.19 -7.73 -2.22
CA LEU A 253 -4.96 -7.80 -3.02
C LEU A 253 -4.32 -6.43 -3.21
N VAL A 254 -5.12 -5.38 -3.48
CA VAL A 254 -4.66 -3.99 -3.59
C VAL A 254 -4.03 -3.52 -2.28
N ASN A 255 -4.68 -3.78 -1.14
CA ASN A 255 -4.18 -3.39 0.17
C ASN A 255 -2.86 -4.12 0.54
N LEU A 256 -2.79 -5.43 0.26
CA LEU A 256 -1.58 -6.23 0.46
C LEU A 256 -0.44 -5.76 -0.44
N ALA A 257 -0.71 -5.50 -1.71
CA ALA A 257 0.27 -5.00 -2.68
C ALA A 257 0.91 -3.68 -2.21
N ALA A 258 0.11 -2.77 -1.62
CA ALA A 258 0.59 -1.53 -1.06
C ALA A 258 1.44 -1.75 0.22
N CYS A 259 1.07 -2.70 1.07
CA CYS A 259 1.76 -2.92 2.35
C CYS A 259 3.10 -3.66 2.20
N ILE A 260 3.18 -4.68 1.35
CA ILE A 260 4.32 -5.62 1.28
C ILE A 260 5.69 -4.95 1.12
N PRO A 261 5.90 -4.00 0.19
CA PRO A 261 7.24 -3.41 -0.02
C PRO A 261 7.75 -2.62 1.19
N THR A 262 6.86 -2.24 2.10
CA THR A 262 7.19 -1.43 3.28
C THR A 262 7.46 -2.24 4.55
N LEU A 263 7.22 -3.56 4.50
CA LEU A 263 7.48 -4.50 5.59
C LEU A 263 8.93 -4.97 5.66
N GLY A 264 9.79 -4.61 4.69
CA GLY A 264 11.21 -4.99 4.65
C GLY A 264 11.99 -4.74 5.97
N PRO A 265 11.85 -3.58 6.65
CA PRO A 265 12.49 -3.32 7.94
C PRO A 265 11.98 -4.24 9.06
N LEU A 266 10.68 -4.50 9.12
CA LEU A 266 10.06 -5.39 10.11
C LEU A 266 10.55 -6.83 9.92
N TYR A 267 10.62 -7.30 8.67
CA TYR A 267 11.17 -8.62 8.34
C TYR A 267 12.63 -8.76 8.76
N ALA A 268 13.45 -7.73 8.56
CA ALA A 268 14.86 -7.72 8.99
C ALA A 268 15.01 -7.77 10.52
N LEU A 269 14.09 -7.16 11.26
CA LEU A 269 14.05 -7.20 12.73
C LEU A 269 13.69 -8.61 13.24
N ILE A 270 12.62 -9.20 12.69
CA ILE A 270 12.13 -10.53 13.08
C ILE A 270 13.16 -11.63 12.77
N THR A 271 13.82 -11.54 11.60
CA THR A 271 14.81 -12.54 11.18
C THR A 271 16.19 -12.35 11.83
N GLY A 272 16.36 -11.38 12.73
CA GLY A 272 17.63 -11.10 13.40
C GLY A 272 18.75 -10.55 12.48
N ARG A 273 18.48 -10.39 11.18
CA ARG A 273 19.41 -9.87 10.16
C ARG A 273 19.61 -8.35 10.26
N GLY A 274 18.92 -7.68 11.17
CA GLY A 274 19.10 -6.27 11.52
C GLY A 274 20.25 -5.97 12.48
N LYS A 275 20.87 -6.99 13.10
CA LYS A 275 22.17 -6.81 13.76
C LYS A 275 23.25 -6.91 12.68
N SER A 276 23.60 -5.78 12.06
CA SER A 276 24.96 -5.68 11.53
C SER A 276 25.90 -6.00 12.69
N ASN A 277 26.82 -6.92 12.45
CA ASN A 277 27.96 -7.14 13.32
C ASN A 277 28.71 -5.80 13.43
N THR A 278 28.36 -4.99 14.42
CA THR A 278 29.36 -4.24 15.17
C THR A 278 30.09 -5.28 16.02
N SER A 279 30.80 -6.18 15.36
CA SER A 279 31.88 -6.90 16.02
C SER A 279 32.85 -5.81 16.42
N ASN A 280 32.79 -5.46 17.71
CA ASN A 280 33.82 -4.73 18.40
C ASN A 280 35.16 -5.18 17.81
N ALA A 281 35.79 -4.30 17.04
CA ALA A 281 37.22 -4.37 16.88
C ALA A 281 37.76 -4.08 18.27
N ALA A 282 37.81 -5.13 19.11
CA ALA A 282 38.67 -5.16 20.26
C ALA A 282 40.04 -4.80 19.71
N THR A 283 40.45 -3.57 20.00
CA THR A 283 41.78 -3.06 19.76
C THR A 283 42.73 -3.89 20.62
N THR A 284 43.06 -5.10 20.16
CA THR A 284 44.26 -5.80 20.60
C THR A 284 45.43 -5.03 20.00
N PHE A 285 45.77 -3.92 20.64
CA PHE A 285 47.04 -3.24 20.45
C PHE A 285 48.11 -4.15 21.09
N GLY A 286 48.55 -5.15 20.32
CA GLY A 286 49.78 -5.88 20.58
C GLY A 286 50.95 -4.92 20.47
N SER A 287 51.36 -4.36 21.60
CA SER A 287 52.59 -3.60 21.73
C SER A 287 53.78 -4.54 21.45
N LYS A 288 54.31 -4.51 20.22
CA LYS A 288 55.69 -4.91 19.95
C LYS A 288 56.57 -3.67 20.10
N TYR A 289 57.01 -3.40 21.33
CA TYR A 289 58.15 -2.51 21.55
C TYR A 289 59.44 -3.24 21.16
N SER A 290 59.95 -2.94 19.97
CA SER A 290 61.38 -3.10 19.67
C SER A 290 62.08 -1.87 20.23
N GLY A 291 62.76 -2.04 21.36
CA GLY A 291 63.51 -0.97 22.01
C GLY A 291 64.81 -0.70 21.27
N ASN A 292 64.88 0.42 20.55
CA ASN A 292 66.16 1.05 20.20
C ASN A 292 66.35 2.28 21.09
N ARG A 293 67.40 2.24 21.90
CA ARG A 293 67.85 3.30 22.79
C ARG A 293 68.42 4.46 21.98
N VAL A 294 67.90 5.67 22.16
CA VAL A 294 68.64 6.93 21.92
C VAL A 294 68.17 8.00 22.93
N GLY A 295 69.14 8.50 23.70
CA GLY A 295 69.32 9.87 24.25
C GLY A 295 68.17 10.69 24.87
N PRO A 296 68.41 11.41 25.99
CA PRO A 296 67.43 12.29 26.60
C PRO A 296 67.45 13.67 25.93
N GLY A 297 66.29 14.17 25.53
CA GLY A 297 66.14 15.57 25.12
C GLY A 297 64.97 15.79 24.16
N LEU A 298 64.12 16.74 24.53
CA LEU A 298 63.00 17.32 23.77
C LEU A 298 61.69 16.52 23.70
N GLY A 299 60.62 17.22 24.09
CA GLY A 299 59.26 16.73 24.27
C GLY A 299 58.67 16.10 23.00
N ARG A 300 58.04 14.94 23.19
CA ARG A 300 57.42 14.15 22.13
C ARG A 300 55.97 14.56 21.98
N PHE A 301 55.68 15.38 20.97
CA PHE A 301 54.31 15.60 20.49
C PHE A 301 53.76 14.29 19.92
N THR A 302 52.67 13.77 20.48
CA THR A 302 51.88 12.69 19.89
C THR A 302 50.73 13.29 19.09
N THR A 303 50.86 13.35 17.76
CA THR A 303 49.76 13.69 16.87
C THR A 303 48.86 12.47 16.68
N ARG A 304 47.59 12.58 17.10
CA ARG A 304 46.57 11.55 16.89
C ARG A 304 45.66 12.01 15.75
N SER A 305 45.98 11.58 14.52
CA SER A 305 45.12 11.80 13.36
C SER A 305 43.94 10.84 13.41
N ALA A 306 42.71 11.38 13.41
CA ALA A 306 41.49 10.61 13.24
C ALA A 306 40.95 10.88 11.84
N ARG A 307 40.80 9.81 11.04
CA ARG A 307 40.30 9.85 9.67
C ARG A 307 38.83 9.43 9.68
N GLY A 308 37.91 10.38 9.54
CA GLY A 308 36.48 10.12 9.34
C GLY A 308 36.11 10.29 7.87
N THR A 309 35.28 9.40 7.33
CA THR A 309 34.73 9.47 5.97
C THR A 309 33.21 9.41 6.03
N GLU A 310 32.51 10.43 5.52
CA GLU A 310 31.07 10.34 5.25
C GLU A 310 30.65 10.99 3.92
N HIS A 311 29.90 10.16 3.18
CA HIS A 311 28.77 10.35 2.28
C HIS A 311 28.74 11.29 1.05
N GLU A 312 28.20 10.67 0.00
CA GLU A 312 28.15 10.96 -1.43
C GLU A 312 26.84 11.67 -1.83
N TYR A 313 26.93 12.70 -2.69
CA TYR A 313 25.77 13.29 -3.37
C TYR A 313 26.06 13.37 -4.87
N SER A 314 25.15 12.85 -5.70
CA SER A 314 25.22 12.89 -7.16
C SER A 314 24.36 14.03 -7.72
N ASP A 315 24.91 14.79 -8.67
CA ASP A 315 24.15 15.72 -9.51
C ASP A 315 24.40 15.47 -11.01
N GLU A 316 23.46 15.93 -11.84
CA GLU A 316 23.01 15.31 -13.09
C GLU A 316 23.90 15.46 -14.35
N HIS A 317 25.22 15.71 -14.26
CA HIS A 317 26.06 15.99 -15.46
C HIS A 317 27.42 15.23 -15.52
N GLY A 318 27.50 14.01 -15.00
CA GLY A 318 28.49 13.00 -15.45
C GLY A 318 29.99 13.32 -15.31
N LEU A 319 30.36 14.32 -14.49
CA LEU A 319 31.74 14.65 -14.16
C LEU A 319 31.95 14.49 -12.65
N ASN A 320 32.72 13.47 -12.26
CA ASN A 320 33.08 13.25 -10.86
C ASN A 320 34.11 14.31 -10.43
N ILE A 321 33.68 15.30 -9.65
CA ILE A 321 34.58 16.24 -8.97
C ILE A 321 34.92 15.65 -7.60
N TYR A 322 36.20 15.38 -7.36
CA TYR A 322 36.69 14.99 -6.04
C TYR A 322 37.08 16.25 -5.27
N GLN A 323 36.35 16.59 -4.20
CA GLN A 323 36.75 17.65 -3.28
C GLN A 323 37.30 17.01 -2.00
N GLU A 324 38.62 16.92 -1.90
CA GLU A 324 39.32 16.48 -0.69
C GLU A 324 39.50 17.72 0.21
N THR A 325 38.72 17.83 1.28
CA THR A 325 38.91 18.90 2.27
C THR A 325 39.60 18.34 3.51
N THR A 326 40.90 18.59 3.61
CA THR A 326 41.72 18.21 4.76
C THR A 326 41.63 19.29 5.81
N TYR A 327 41.12 18.96 7.00
CA TYR A 327 41.20 19.84 8.17
C TYR A 327 42.23 19.28 9.15
N ASP A 328 43.26 20.06 9.45
CA ASP A 328 44.15 19.80 10.57
C ASP A 328 43.56 20.46 11.82
N VAL A 329 43.09 19.65 12.77
CA VAL A 329 42.63 20.14 14.08
C VAL A 329 43.79 20.06 15.05
N THR A 330 44.44 21.20 15.30
CA THR A 330 45.43 21.35 16.35
C THR A 330 44.75 21.78 17.64
N PHE A 331 44.72 20.90 18.64
CA PHE A 331 44.38 21.29 20.00
C PHE A 331 45.62 21.93 20.62
N ARG A 332 45.50 23.21 20.99
CA ARG A 332 46.49 23.91 21.80
C ARG A 332 45.98 23.91 23.23
N ASP A 333 46.65 23.17 24.11
CA ASP A 333 46.42 23.33 25.55
C ASP A 333 46.78 24.77 25.94
N ARG A 334 45.89 25.38 26.73
CA ARG A 334 46.01 26.76 27.21
C ARG A 334 47.01 26.73 28.37
N ASP A 335 48.29 26.91 28.08
CA ASP A 335 49.31 27.10 29.11
C ASP A 335 49.02 28.42 29.85
N ASP A 336 48.82 28.29 31.16
CA ASP A 336 48.86 29.39 32.12
C ASP A 336 50.29 29.95 32.16
N ASP A 337 50.48 31.17 31.65
CA ASP A 337 51.62 32.01 32.00
C ASP A 337 51.16 33.49 32.00
N GLU A 338 50.55 33.85 33.12
CA GLU A 338 50.40 35.23 33.55
C GLU A 338 51.75 35.69 34.13
N SER A 339 52.59 36.36 33.33
CA SER A 339 53.63 37.22 33.91
C SER A 339 54.03 38.39 33.00
N HIS A 340 53.90 39.58 33.61
CA HIS A 340 54.52 40.86 33.27
C HIS A 340 53.92 41.74 32.17
N ILE A 341 53.00 42.63 32.59
CA ILE A 341 52.94 44.01 32.09
C ILE A 341 53.59 44.92 33.16
N LEU A 342 54.61 45.67 32.75
CA LEU A 342 55.28 46.75 33.49
C LEU A 342 54.41 48.01 33.51
N GLY A 343 54.44 48.79 34.60
CA GLY A 343 54.13 50.22 34.54
C GLY A 343 53.56 50.87 35.80
N SER A 344 54.40 51.71 36.43
CA SER A 344 54.18 52.73 37.48
C SER A 344 53.80 52.31 38.88
#